data_AF-A0A8J4UJ61-F1
#
_entry.id   AF-A0A8J4UJ61-F1
#
_cell.length_a   1.000
_cell.length_b   1.000
_cell.length_c   1.000
_cell.angle_alpha   90.00
_cell.angle_beta   90.00
_cell.angle_gamma   90.00
#
_symmetry.space_group_name_H-M   'P 1'
#
loop_
_entity.id
_entity.type
_entity.pdbx_description
1 polymer ?
#
loop_
_entity_poly.entity_id
_entity_poly.type
_entity_poly.pdbx_seq_one_letter_code
_entity_poly.pdbx_strand_id
1 'polypeptide(L)'
;MKPEISAAVGFLSRFLRVKGLVNDRQLQTFSQILQDMMAEQYKHHWFPDRPCKGSGYRCIRINHKMDPLVGQAGLRIGLSTQQLYLLLPSELTLWVDPFEVSYRIGEDGSICVLYESQPNPSVNVNASINTSTGTSSSTSSVSSMLDSHISCKEELLVLGRTSPAKPYMMTVSS
;
A
#
# COMPACT_ATOMS: atom_id res chain seq x y z
N MET A 1 -4.35 -9.90 0.04
CA MET A 1 -3.01 -9.74 -0.58
C MET A 1 -3.05 -9.60 -2.09
N LYS A 2 -3.63 -10.55 -2.86
CA LYS A 2 -3.60 -10.47 -4.33
C LYS A 2 -4.26 -9.19 -4.90
N PRO A 3 -5.48 -8.78 -4.47
CA PRO A 3 -6.09 -7.55 -4.95
C PRO A 3 -5.23 -6.31 -4.69
N GLU A 4 -4.62 -6.23 -3.51
CA GLU A 4 -3.79 -5.11 -3.06
C GLU A 4 -2.49 -5.02 -3.87
N ILE A 5 -1.81 -6.15 -4.05
CA ILE A 5 -0.62 -6.21 -4.92
C ILE A 5 -1.00 -5.84 -6.36
N SER A 6 -2.11 -6.36 -6.89
CA SER A 6 -2.56 -6.06 -8.25
C SER A 6 -2.84 -4.56 -8.44
N ALA A 7 -3.48 -3.93 -7.47
CA ALA A 7 -3.73 -2.49 -7.48
C ALA A 7 -2.42 -1.68 -7.46
N ALA A 8 -1.49 -2.03 -6.58
CA ALA A 8 -0.17 -1.40 -6.49
C ALA A 8 0.64 -1.53 -7.79
N VAL A 9 0.70 -2.73 -8.37
CA VAL A 9 1.41 -2.98 -9.63
C VAL A 9 0.74 -2.25 -10.80
N GLY A 10 -0.60 -2.28 -10.86
CA GLY A 10 -1.35 -1.55 -11.87
C GLY A 10 -1.09 -0.04 -11.82
N PHE A 11 -0.96 0.54 -10.62
CA PHE A 11 -0.59 1.93 -10.43
C PHE A 11 0.80 2.25 -11.01
N LEU A 12 1.81 1.44 -10.67
CA LEU A 12 3.17 1.61 -11.19
C LEU A 12 3.22 1.44 -12.72
N SER A 13 2.53 0.43 -13.26
CA SER A 13 2.46 0.16 -14.70
C SER A 13 1.86 1.33 -15.50
N ARG A 14 0.94 2.11 -14.92
CA ARG A 14 0.39 3.30 -15.60
C ARG A 14 1.49 4.33 -15.91
N PHE A 15 2.43 4.57 -14.99
CA PHE A 15 3.54 5.49 -15.24
C PHE A 15 4.44 5.03 -16.38
N LEU A 16 4.74 3.73 -16.44
CA LEU A 16 5.58 3.16 -17.50
C LEU A 16 4.94 3.27 -18.88
N ARG A 17 3.60 3.23 -18.94
CA ARG A 17 2.83 3.35 -20.20
C ARG A 17 2.82 4.77 -20.77
N VAL A 18 2.73 5.80 -19.92
CA VAL A 18 2.42 7.19 -20.34
C VAL A 18 3.43 7.76 -21.35
N LYS A 19 4.71 7.40 -21.26
CA LYS A 19 5.75 7.96 -22.15
C LYS A 19 6.06 7.11 -23.39
N GLY A 20 5.30 6.04 -23.64
CA GLY A 20 5.43 5.22 -24.86
C GLY A 20 6.75 4.44 -25.00
N LEU A 21 7.60 4.40 -23.97
CA LEU A 21 8.85 3.64 -23.97
C LEU A 21 8.66 2.13 -23.75
N VAL A 22 7.46 1.72 -23.32
CA VAL A 22 7.15 0.34 -22.92
C VAL A 22 5.93 -0.14 -23.70
N ASN A 23 6.06 -1.23 -24.46
CA ASN A 23 4.94 -1.85 -25.16
C ASN A 23 4.09 -2.74 -24.22
N ASP A 24 2.90 -3.14 -24.67
CA ASP A 24 1.97 -3.90 -23.82
C ASP A 24 2.51 -5.25 -23.36
N ARG A 25 3.32 -5.93 -24.19
CA ARG A 25 3.94 -7.20 -23.80
C ARG A 25 4.99 -7.00 -22.71
N GLN A 26 5.82 -5.98 -22.82
CA GLN A 26 6.77 -5.60 -21.77
C GLN A 26 6.01 -5.21 -20.50
N LEU A 27 4.94 -4.45 -20.61
CA LEU A 27 4.17 -4.02 -19.44
C LEU A 27 3.49 -5.19 -18.72
N GLN A 28 2.96 -6.15 -19.47
CA GLN A 28 2.41 -7.39 -18.92
C GLN A 28 3.50 -8.21 -18.21
N THR A 29 4.69 -8.31 -18.82
CA THR A 29 5.84 -9.01 -18.25
C THR A 29 6.30 -8.34 -16.95
N PHE A 30 6.45 -7.01 -16.94
CA PHE A 30 6.76 -6.22 -15.74
C PHE A 30 5.73 -6.48 -14.64
N SER A 31 4.44 -6.40 -15.00
CA SER A 31 3.36 -6.57 -14.04
C SER A 31 3.34 -7.97 -13.43
N GLN A 32 3.58 -9.01 -14.22
CA GLN A 32 3.62 -10.38 -13.70
C GLN A 32 4.82 -10.58 -12.76
N ILE A 33 6.02 -10.16 -13.18
CA ILE A 33 7.24 -10.31 -12.39
C ILE A 33 7.12 -9.57 -11.06
N LEU A 34 6.65 -8.33 -11.08
CA LEU A 34 6.54 -7.53 -9.87
C LEU A 34 5.49 -8.11 -8.90
N GLN A 35 4.36 -8.61 -9.42
CA GLN A 35 3.36 -9.30 -8.59
C GLN A 35 3.95 -10.52 -7.89
N ASP A 36 4.70 -11.36 -8.61
CA ASP A 36 5.31 -12.58 -8.06
C ASP A 36 6.36 -12.24 -6.99
N MET A 37 7.21 -11.25 -7.26
CA MET A 37 8.23 -10.78 -6.32
C MET A 37 7.63 -10.18 -5.04
N MET A 38 6.59 -9.34 -5.16
CA MET A 38 5.89 -8.77 -4.00
C MET A 38 5.18 -9.86 -3.19
N ALA A 39 4.52 -10.82 -3.85
CA ALA A 39 3.84 -11.91 -3.17
C ALA A 39 4.80 -12.78 -2.34
N GLU A 40 5.98 -13.09 -2.89
CA GLU A 40 6.99 -13.85 -2.15
C GLU A 40 7.59 -13.03 -0.99
N GLN A 41 7.95 -11.77 -1.23
CA GLN A 41 8.51 -10.88 -0.20
C GLN A 41 7.55 -10.68 0.97
N TYR A 42 6.25 -10.54 0.69
CA TYR A 42 5.25 -10.21 1.72
C TYR A 42 4.73 -11.42 2.49
N LYS A 43 5.00 -12.64 2.01
CA LYS A 43 4.42 -13.90 2.53
C LYS A 43 4.47 -14.05 4.06
N HIS A 44 5.59 -13.66 4.68
CA HIS A 44 5.78 -13.74 6.15
C HIS A 44 5.56 -12.42 6.88
N HIS A 45 5.18 -11.38 6.14
CA HIS A 45 4.96 -10.04 6.62
C HIS A 45 3.55 -9.56 6.27
N TRP A 46 2.57 -10.45 6.09
CA TRP A 46 1.19 -10.11 5.77
C TRP A 46 0.27 -10.49 6.94
N PHE A 47 -0.28 -9.51 7.64
CA PHE A 47 -1.09 -9.72 8.84
C PHE A 47 -2.47 -9.06 8.71
N PRO A 48 -3.48 -9.75 8.14
CA PRO A 48 -4.82 -9.19 7.98
C PRO A 48 -5.45 -8.67 9.28
N ASP A 49 -5.24 -9.37 10.40
CA ASP A 49 -5.78 -8.97 11.71
C ASP A 49 -5.07 -7.73 12.29
N ARG A 50 -3.89 -7.37 11.74
CA ARG A 50 -3.10 -6.20 12.14
C ARG A 50 -2.50 -5.54 10.90
N PRO A 51 -3.30 -4.87 10.05
CA PRO A 51 -2.87 -4.43 8.72
C PRO A 51 -1.58 -3.61 8.71
N CYS A 52 -1.39 -2.75 9.71
CA CYS A 52 -0.23 -1.86 9.81
C CYS A 52 1.05 -2.58 10.23
N LYS A 53 0.95 -3.77 10.84
CA LYS A 53 2.13 -4.58 11.18
C LYS A 53 2.87 -4.95 9.90
N GLY A 54 4.13 -4.54 9.79
CA GLY A 54 4.96 -4.80 8.62
C GLY A 54 4.72 -3.85 7.44
N SER A 55 3.87 -2.82 7.56
CA SER A 55 3.60 -1.86 6.47
C SER A 55 4.88 -1.22 5.94
N GLY A 56 5.78 -0.76 6.83
CA GLY A 56 7.08 -0.22 6.44
C GLY A 56 8.01 -1.20 5.69
N TYR A 57 7.90 -2.50 5.97
CA TYR A 57 8.65 -3.54 5.25
C TYR A 57 8.09 -3.78 3.84
N ARG A 58 6.77 -3.72 3.69
CA ARG A 58 6.09 -3.92 2.40
C ARG A 58 6.14 -2.66 1.53
N CYS A 59 6.31 -1.49 2.13
CA CYS A 59 6.33 -0.21 1.44
C CYS A 59 7.29 -0.18 0.23
N ILE A 60 6.77 0.24 -0.92
CA ILE A 60 7.59 0.57 -2.09
C ILE A 60 7.97 2.04 -1.99
N ARG A 61 9.28 2.34 -2.00
CA ARG A 61 9.78 3.71 -1.90
C ARG A 61 10.75 4.04 -3.03
N ILE A 62 10.47 5.13 -3.72
CA ILE A 62 11.33 5.68 -4.77
C ILE A 62 11.68 7.12 -4.36
N ASN A 63 12.98 7.39 -4.27
CA ASN A 63 13.54 8.72 -4.03
C ASN A 63 14.87 8.84 -4.79
N HIS A 64 15.95 9.28 -4.12
CA HIS A 64 17.33 9.13 -4.64
C HIS A 64 17.76 7.66 -4.81
N LYS A 65 16.98 6.70 -4.31
CA LYS A 65 17.16 5.26 -4.49
C LYS A 65 15.89 4.64 -5.09
N MET A 66 16.07 3.79 -6.09
CA MET A 66 15.02 2.98 -6.69
C MET A 66 14.67 1.80 -5.78
N ASP A 67 13.39 1.53 -5.64
CA ASP A 67 12.93 0.32 -4.94
C ASP A 67 13.51 -0.94 -5.62
N PRO A 68 14.08 -1.89 -4.85
CA PRO A 68 14.75 -3.05 -5.42
C PRO A 68 13.82 -3.97 -6.22
N LEU A 69 12.55 -4.13 -5.82
CA LEU A 69 11.60 -4.97 -6.56
C LEU A 69 11.23 -4.31 -7.89
N VAL A 70 10.93 -3.01 -7.86
CA VAL A 70 10.61 -2.22 -9.06
C VAL A 70 11.80 -2.18 -10.02
N GLY A 71 13.01 -1.93 -9.49
CA GLY A 71 14.25 -1.90 -10.27
C GLY A 71 14.53 -3.24 -10.96
N GLN A 72 14.39 -4.35 -10.24
CA GLN A 72 14.56 -5.69 -10.80
C GLN A 72 13.49 -6.01 -11.86
N ALA A 73 12.21 -5.71 -11.60
CA ALA A 73 11.15 -5.93 -12.58
C ALA A 73 11.35 -5.09 -13.85
N GLY A 74 11.78 -3.83 -13.70
CA GLY A 74 12.12 -2.96 -14.83
C GLY A 74 13.29 -3.48 -15.65
N LEU A 75 14.35 -3.96 -15.01
CA LEU A 75 15.51 -4.55 -15.69
C LEU A 75 15.11 -5.76 -16.54
N ARG A 76 14.18 -6.59 -16.06
CA ARG A 76 13.70 -7.78 -16.77
C ARG A 76 12.95 -7.47 -18.06
N ILE A 77 12.47 -6.24 -18.23
CA ILE A 77 11.83 -5.77 -19.47
C ILE A 77 12.74 -4.85 -20.30
N GLY A 78 14.02 -4.72 -19.92
CA GLY A 78 15.03 -3.94 -20.64
C GLY A 78 15.12 -2.47 -20.23
N LEU A 79 14.53 -2.06 -19.10
CA LEU A 79 14.68 -0.70 -18.59
C LEU A 79 15.87 -0.59 -17.64
N SER A 80 16.75 0.36 -17.91
CA SER A 80 17.77 0.78 -16.94
C SER A 80 17.16 1.56 -15.77
N THR A 81 17.87 1.61 -14.65
CA THR A 81 17.45 2.40 -13.48
C THR A 81 17.24 3.88 -13.84
N GLN A 82 18.06 4.44 -14.72
CA GLN A 82 17.94 5.82 -15.20
C GLN A 82 16.63 6.02 -15.98
N GLN A 83 16.26 5.07 -16.84
CA GLN A 83 14.97 5.12 -17.55
C GLN A 83 13.80 5.01 -16.57
N LEU A 84 13.90 4.17 -15.54
CA LEU A 84 12.87 4.09 -14.50
C LEU A 84 12.69 5.43 -13.77
N TYR A 85 13.78 6.14 -13.44
CA TYR A 85 13.67 7.48 -12.85
C TYR A 85 13.04 8.53 -13.77
N LEU A 86 13.17 8.38 -15.09
CA LEU A 86 12.51 9.28 -16.06
C LEU A 86 11.02 8.98 -16.24
N LEU A 87 10.60 7.76 -15.88
CA LEU A 87 9.24 7.25 -16.07
C LEU A 87 8.39 7.33 -14.80
N LEU A 88 8.99 7.10 -13.63
CA LEU A 88 8.32 7.08 -12.33
C LEU A 88 8.43 8.44 -11.62
N PRO A 89 7.54 8.75 -10.68
CA PRO A 89 7.70 9.93 -9.83
C PRO A 89 9.04 9.90 -9.10
N SER A 90 9.73 11.06 -9.03
CA SER A 90 11.01 11.18 -8.35
C SER A 90 10.92 10.91 -6.86
N GLU A 91 9.75 11.14 -6.26
CA GLU A 91 9.45 10.86 -4.88
C GLU A 91 8.10 10.16 -4.78
N LEU A 92 8.13 8.86 -4.52
CA LEU A 92 6.94 8.02 -4.33
C LEU A 92 7.10 7.19 -3.07
N THR A 93 6.06 7.16 -2.26
CA THR A 93 5.88 6.18 -1.19
C THR A 93 4.54 5.49 -1.41
N LEU A 94 4.53 4.16 -1.49
CA LEU A 94 3.35 3.34 -1.77
C LEU A 94 3.26 2.24 -0.71
N TRP A 95 2.21 2.29 0.10
CA TRP A 95 1.89 1.30 1.13
C TRP A 95 0.95 0.26 0.55
N VAL A 96 1.29 -1.01 0.76
CA VAL A 96 0.53 -2.16 0.27
C VAL A 96 0.21 -3.03 1.47
N ASP A 97 -0.95 -2.75 2.07
CA ASP A 97 -1.36 -3.30 3.35
C ASP A 97 -2.61 -4.16 3.16
N PRO A 98 -2.89 -5.11 4.08
CA PRO A 98 -4.17 -5.80 4.07
C PRO A 98 -5.32 -4.81 4.00
N PHE A 99 -6.17 -5.01 2.99
CA PHE A 99 -7.39 -4.23 2.77
C PHE A 99 -7.20 -2.78 2.29
N GLU A 100 -5.98 -2.25 2.23
CA GLU A 100 -5.72 -0.88 1.79
C GLU A 100 -4.43 -0.78 0.95
N VAL A 101 -4.50 -0.06 -0.17
CA VAL A 101 -3.31 0.43 -0.88
C VAL A 101 -3.41 1.94 -0.94
N SER A 102 -2.41 2.62 -0.42
CA SER A 102 -2.36 4.09 -0.40
C SER A 102 -0.98 4.58 -0.82
N TYR A 103 -0.90 5.81 -1.30
CA TYR A 103 0.35 6.37 -1.79
C TYR A 103 0.47 7.86 -1.48
N ARG A 104 1.71 8.33 -1.53
CA ARG A 104 2.09 9.74 -1.49
C ARG A 104 3.13 10.02 -2.58
N ILE A 105 2.91 11.08 -3.35
CA ILE A 105 3.89 11.60 -4.32
C ILE A 105 4.43 12.94 -3.80
N GLY A 106 5.75 13.06 -3.71
CA GLY A 106 6.44 14.18 -3.05
C GLY A 106 6.54 14.02 -1.54
N GLU A 107 7.54 14.66 -0.92
CA GLU A 107 7.69 14.71 0.54
C GLU A 107 6.45 15.32 1.23
N ASP A 108 5.96 16.44 0.70
CA ASP A 108 4.78 17.18 1.21
C ASP A 108 3.45 16.77 0.54
N GLY A 109 3.46 15.64 -0.18
CA GLY A 109 2.27 15.14 -0.87
C GLY A 109 1.13 14.75 0.06
N SER A 110 -0.11 14.88 -0.42
CA SER A 110 -1.26 14.27 0.25
C SER A 110 -1.23 12.74 0.10
N ILE A 111 -1.75 12.03 1.12
CA ILE A 111 -1.93 10.57 1.05
C ILE A 111 -3.26 10.27 0.37
N CYS A 112 -3.20 9.58 -0.76
CA CYS A 112 -4.34 9.13 -1.55
C CYS A 112 -4.53 7.62 -1.42
N VAL A 113 -5.79 7.17 -1.32
CA VAL A 113 -6.15 5.76 -1.32
C VAL A 113 -6.38 5.31 -2.76
N LEU A 114 -5.72 4.22 -3.14
CA LEU A 114 -5.79 3.60 -4.47
C LEU A 114 -6.69 2.37 -4.46
N TYR A 115 -6.71 1.63 -3.36
CA TYR A 115 -7.57 0.48 -3.14
C TYR A 115 -7.99 0.44 -1.68
N GLU A 116 -9.25 0.08 -1.45
CA GLU A 116 -9.80 -0.14 -0.12
C GLU A 116 -10.82 -1.28 -0.20
N SER A 117 -10.86 -2.13 0.83
CA SER A 117 -11.87 -3.16 1.00
C SER A 117 -12.17 -3.35 2.48
N GLN A 118 -13.32 -3.91 2.81
CA GLN A 118 -13.58 -4.29 4.19
C GLN A 118 -12.98 -5.67 4.50
N PRO A 119 -12.47 -5.90 5.72
CA PRO A 119 -12.18 -7.24 6.18
C PRO A 119 -13.48 -8.02 6.18
N ASN A 120 -13.52 -9.16 5.47
CA ASN A 120 -14.66 -10.06 5.62
C ASN A 120 -14.70 -10.49 7.09
N PRO A 121 -15.80 -10.24 7.83
CA PRO A 121 -15.97 -10.87 9.12
C PRO A 121 -15.92 -12.37 8.84
N SER A 122 -14.92 -13.04 9.41
CA SER A 122 -14.77 -14.48 9.30
C SER A 122 -16.12 -15.13 9.61
N VAL A 123 -16.55 -16.04 8.74
CA VAL A 123 -17.73 -16.87 8.97
C VAL A 123 -17.54 -17.56 10.32
N ASN A 124 -18.28 -17.13 11.34
CA ASN A 124 -18.44 -17.91 12.55
C ASN A 124 -19.14 -19.21 12.12
N VAL A 125 -18.37 -20.28 11.94
CA VAL A 125 -18.89 -21.63 11.75
C VAL A 125 -19.38 -22.15 13.11
N ASN A 126 -20.43 -21.52 13.62
CA ASN A 126 -21.32 -22.08 14.63
C ASN A 126 -22.74 -22.01 14.06
N ALA A 127 -22.96 -22.70 12.94
CA ALA A 127 -24.30 -22.95 12.43
C ALA A 127 -24.80 -24.27 13.00
N SER A 128 -25.31 -24.19 14.22
CA SER A 128 -26.32 -25.10 14.74
C SER A 128 -27.46 -25.19 13.73
N ILE A 129 -27.85 -26.41 13.40
CA ILE A 129 -29.06 -26.76 12.66
C ILE A 129 -30.24 -26.04 13.30
N ASN A 130 -31.02 -25.28 12.50
CA ASN A 130 -32.48 -25.29 12.56
C ASN A 130 -33.13 -24.55 11.38
N THR A 131 -34.23 -25.14 10.94
CA THR A 131 -34.96 -24.91 9.70
C THR A 131 -36.07 -23.86 9.85
N SER A 132 -36.34 -23.14 8.75
CA SER A 132 -37.59 -22.50 8.30
C SER A 132 -38.13 -21.18 8.89
N THR A 133 -38.48 -20.31 7.92
CA THR A 133 -39.66 -19.42 7.78
C THR A 133 -39.75 -18.09 8.54
N GLY A 134 -40.03 -17.00 7.80
CA GLY A 134 -40.71 -15.81 8.35
C GLY A 134 -40.28 -14.47 7.77
N THR A 135 -41.24 -13.78 7.14
CA THR A 135 -41.18 -12.44 6.53
C THR A 135 -41.13 -11.31 7.56
N SER A 136 -40.72 -10.12 7.08
CA SER A 136 -41.09 -8.75 7.51
C SER A 136 -40.11 -7.91 8.35
N SER A 137 -40.15 -6.63 7.98
CA SER A 137 -39.38 -5.45 8.37
C SER A 137 -39.61 -4.96 9.80
N SER A 138 -38.54 -4.53 10.47
CA SER A 138 -38.50 -3.25 11.21
C SER A 138 -37.12 -2.98 11.82
N THR A 139 -36.75 -1.71 11.72
CA THR A 139 -35.71 -0.96 12.42
C THR A 139 -35.39 -1.41 13.85
N SER A 140 -34.11 -1.67 14.11
CA SER A 140 -33.50 -1.52 15.44
C SER A 140 -32.10 -0.92 15.28
N SER A 141 -32.02 0.36 15.59
CA SER A 141 -30.81 1.11 15.86
C SER A 141 -30.05 0.45 17.02
N VAL A 142 -28.99 -0.26 16.68
CA VAL A 142 -27.95 -0.69 17.62
C VAL A 142 -26.67 -0.02 17.20
N SER A 143 -26.26 0.97 18.02
CA SER A 143 -25.00 1.67 17.93
C SER A 143 -23.85 0.67 18.06
N SER A 144 -23.32 0.17 16.94
CA SER A 144 -22.03 -0.50 16.95
C SER A 144 -20.97 0.58 17.10
N MET A 145 -20.41 0.67 18.31
CA MET A 145 -19.22 1.46 18.57
C MET A 145 -18.20 1.15 17.47
N LEU A 146 -17.70 2.22 16.86
CA LEU A 146 -16.69 2.20 15.81
C LEU A 146 -15.56 1.25 16.22
N ASP A 147 -15.47 0.08 15.56
CA ASP A 147 -14.17 -0.52 15.33
C ASP A 147 -13.51 0.39 14.29
N SER A 148 -13.00 1.52 14.78
CA SER A 148 -12.23 2.46 13.99
C SER A 148 -11.00 1.68 13.55
N HIS A 149 -11.09 1.00 12.41
CA HIS A 149 -9.93 0.50 11.70
C HIS A 149 -9.06 1.73 11.47
N ILE A 150 -8.04 1.88 12.32
CA ILE A 150 -7.04 2.91 12.18
C ILE A 150 -6.35 2.58 10.86
N SER A 151 -6.73 3.31 9.81
CA SER A 151 -6.01 3.27 8.54
C SER A 151 -4.55 3.51 8.87
N CYS A 152 -3.65 2.72 8.30
CA CYS A 152 -2.21 2.83 8.58
C CYS A 152 -1.66 4.22 8.20
N LYS A 153 -2.43 4.98 7.42
CA LYS A 153 -2.30 6.42 7.19
C LYS A 153 -2.19 7.23 8.48
N GLU A 154 -3.03 6.98 9.47
CA GLU A 154 -3.07 7.75 10.72
C GLU A 154 -1.85 7.43 11.61
N GLU A 155 -1.47 6.15 11.73
CA GLU A 155 -0.33 5.71 12.55
C GLU A 155 1.01 6.26 12.02
N LEU A 156 1.17 6.33 10.70
CA LEU A 156 2.39 6.85 10.08
C LEU A 156 2.53 8.38 10.24
N LEU A 157 1.42 9.13 10.20
CA LEU A 157 1.43 10.57 10.48
C LEU A 157 1.82 10.88 11.93
N VAL A 158 1.49 9.98 12.86
CA VAL A 158 1.88 10.09 14.27
C VAL A 158 3.36 9.79 14.47
N LEU A 159 3.91 8.78 13.78
CA LEU A 159 5.34 8.40 13.88
C LEU A 159 6.28 9.32 13.08
N GLY A 160 5.78 10.01 12.04
CA GLY A 160 6.57 10.92 11.19
C GLY A 160 6.94 12.26 11.84
N ARG A 161 6.47 12.55 13.06
CA ARG A 161 6.73 13.82 13.77
C ARG A 161 7.70 13.72 14.95
N THR A 162 8.23 12.55 15.26
CA THR A 162 9.14 12.38 16.41
C THR A 162 10.60 12.19 15.97
N SER A 163 11.17 13.18 15.30
CA SER A 163 12.59 13.47 15.49
C SER A 163 12.67 14.46 16.66
N PRO A 164 13.35 14.14 17.79
CA PRO A 164 13.60 15.15 18.78
C PRO A 164 14.48 16.23 18.15
N ALA A 165 13.95 17.44 18.02
CA ALA A 165 14.77 18.61 17.73
C ALA A 165 15.78 18.73 18.87
N LYS A 166 17.08 18.55 18.58
CA LYS A 166 18.14 18.91 19.52
C LYS A 166 18.07 20.43 19.69
N PRO A 167 17.90 20.98 20.92
CA PRO A 167 17.96 22.42 21.11
C PRO A 167 19.43 22.84 21.02
N TYR A 168 19.83 23.37 19.86
CA TYR A 168 21.09 24.10 19.76
C TYR A 168 20.85 25.49 20.40
N MET A 169 21.22 25.66 21.67
CA MET A 169 21.34 27.00 22.25
C MET A 169 22.59 27.65 21.65
N MET A 170 22.41 28.62 20.76
CA MET A 170 23.47 29.53 20.35
C MET A 170 23.61 30.61 21.42
N THR A 171 24.55 30.42 22.36
CA THR A 171 24.97 31.51 23.25
C THR A 171 25.82 32.48 22.45
N VAL A 172 25.26 33.64 22.11
CA VAL A 172 26.02 34.81 21.68
C VAL A 172 26.55 35.52 22.93
N SER A 173 27.87 35.52 23.09
CA SER A 173 28.54 36.37 24.07
C SER A 173 28.79 37.75 23.47
N SER A 174 28.43 38.79 24.23
CA SER A 174 28.79 40.20 23.94
C SER A 174 30.20 40.52 24.40
#